data_AF-A0A382P1H1-F1
#
_entry.id   AF-A0A382P1H1-F1
#
_cell.length_a   1.000
_cell.length_b   1.000
_cell.length_c   1.000
_cell.angle_alpha   90.00
_cell.angle_beta   90.00
_cell.angle_gamma   90.00
#
_symmetry.space_group_name_H-M   'P 1'
#
loop_
_entity.id
_entity.type
_entity.pdbx_description
1 polymer ?
#
loop_
_entity_poly.entity_id
_entity_poly.type
_entity_poly.pdbx_seq_one_letter_code
_entity_poly.pdbx_strand_id
1 'polypeptide(L)'
;MTQTGQQTSGKVKVSFTQGLKMIGPYVQERLLEQVKAVWLIITYLFLFQTIVLGVAIAEASVIAGGIALVVVGLTFFMEGLVLGLMPLGEIVGVKLPQKQSLPVILLFALFLGFLATLAEPAIGVLKAAGMSV
;
A
#
# COMPACT_ATOMS: atom_id res chain seq x y z
N MET A 1 -25.17 -36.03 -32.93
CA MET A 1 -26.33 -35.34 -32.33
C MET A 1 -25.80 -34.16 -31.53
N THR A 2 -26.23 -32.98 -31.93
CA THR A 2 -25.82 -31.64 -31.51
C THR A 2 -26.29 -31.29 -30.10
N GLN A 3 -25.43 -30.69 -29.28
CA GLN A 3 -25.88 -29.77 -28.22
C GLN A 3 -25.40 -28.36 -28.58
N THR A 4 -26.31 -27.65 -29.23
CA THR A 4 -26.37 -26.20 -29.40
C THR A 4 -26.68 -25.53 -28.06
N GLY A 5 -26.13 -24.33 -27.89
CA GLY A 5 -26.02 -23.66 -26.60
C GLY A 5 -27.30 -23.12 -25.97
N GLN A 6 -27.12 -22.62 -24.75
CA GLN A 6 -28.01 -21.64 -24.16
C GLN A 6 -27.17 -20.69 -23.29
N GLN A 7 -26.69 -19.62 -23.92
CA GLN A 7 -26.25 -18.44 -23.18
C GLN A 7 -27.49 -17.75 -22.60
N THR A 8 -27.64 -17.76 -21.28
CA THR A 8 -28.59 -16.89 -20.60
C THR A 8 -27.94 -15.52 -20.39
N SER A 9 -27.98 -14.70 -21.44
CA SER A 9 -27.74 -13.26 -21.35
C SER A 9 -28.89 -12.60 -20.58
N GLY A 10 -28.90 -12.80 -19.26
CA GLY A 10 -29.73 -12.04 -18.34
C GLY A 10 -28.90 -10.90 -17.78
N LYS A 11 -29.28 -9.64 -18.06
CA LYS A 11 -28.65 -8.48 -17.43
C LYS A 11 -28.75 -8.65 -15.91
N VAL A 12 -27.62 -8.87 -15.24
CA VAL A 12 -27.56 -8.99 -13.78
C VAL A 12 -27.93 -7.62 -13.21
N LYS A 13 -29.19 -7.48 -12.76
CA LYS A 13 -29.64 -6.28 -12.02
C LYS A 13 -29.09 -6.37 -10.62
N VAL A 14 -27.90 -5.82 -10.41
CA VAL A 14 -27.32 -5.67 -9.08
C VAL A 14 -28.05 -4.49 -8.40
N SER A 15 -28.77 -4.76 -7.32
CA SER A 15 -29.30 -3.70 -6.45
C SER A 15 -28.14 -2.99 -5.74
N PHE A 16 -28.28 -1.69 -5.46
CA PHE A 16 -27.25 -0.91 -4.73
C PHE A 16 -26.82 -1.59 -3.41
N THR A 17 -27.77 -2.17 -2.68
CA THR A 17 -27.51 -2.93 -1.45
C THR A 17 -26.73 -4.22 -1.70
N GLN A 18 -26.95 -4.87 -2.84
CA GLN A 18 -26.21 -6.06 -3.25
C GLN A 18 -24.78 -5.71 -3.68
N GLY A 19 -24.59 -4.61 -4.41
CA GLY A 19 -23.26 -4.09 -4.76
C GLY A 19 -22.44 -3.75 -3.52
N LEU A 20 -23.06 -3.06 -2.54
CA LEU A 20 -22.39 -2.73 -1.28
C LEU A 20 -22.04 -3.97 -0.46
N LYS A 21 -22.90 -5.00 -0.47
CA LYS A 21 -22.64 -6.28 0.20
C LYS A 21 -21.48 -7.06 -0.43
N MET A 22 -21.21 -6.85 -1.72
CA MET A 22 -20.07 -7.46 -2.42
C MET A 22 -18.77 -6.71 -2.17
N ILE A 23 -18.80 -5.38 -2.14
CA ILE A 23 -17.61 -4.54 -1.95
C ILE A 23 -17.19 -4.46 -0.47
N GLY A 24 -18.14 -4.57 0.45
CA GLY A 24 -17.89 -4.46 1.89
C GLY A 24 -16.77 -5.37 2.40
N PRO A 25 -16.82 -6.69 2.18
CA PRO A 25 -15.78 -7.62 2.61
C PRO A 25 -14.41 -7.27 2.03
N TYR A 26 -14.37 -6.89 0.74
CA TYR A 26 -13.13 -6.48 0.07
C TYR A 26 -12.49 -5.26 0.72
N VAL A 27 -13.28 -4.20 0.96
CA VAL A 27 -12.78 -2.97 1.60
C VAL A 27 -12.35 -3.23 3.04
N GLN A 28 -13.09 -4.08 3.77
CA GLN A 28 -12.73 -4.45 5.15
C GLN A 28 -11.39 -5.18 5.22
N GLU A 29 -11.14 -6.13 4.32
CA GLU A 29 -9.85 -6.82 4.26
C GLU A 29 -8.71 -5.84 3.99
N ARG A 30 -8.88 -4.93 3.01
CA ARG A 30 -7.87 -3.91 2.68
C ARG A 30 -7.59 -2.95 3.83
N LEU A 31 -8.62 -2.49 4.53
CA LEU A 31 -8.46 -1.65 5.72
C LEU A 31 -7.73 -2.40 6.84
N LEU A 32 -8.07 -3.67 7.09
CA LEU A 32 -7.41 -4.48 8.12
C LEU A 32 -5.94 -4.72 7.80
N GLU A 33 -5.58 -4.90 6.53
CA GLU A 33 -4.18 -4.94 6.08
C GLU A 33 -3.44 -3.65 6.47
N GLN A 34 -4.04 -2.48 6.24
CA GLN A 34 -3.39 -1.21 6.58
C GLN A 34 -3.27 -1.01 8.10
N VAL A 35 -4.29 -1.40 8.88
CA VAL A 35 -4.20 -1.40 10.35
C VAL A 35 -3.06 -2.30 10.82
N LYS A 36 -2.94 -3.51 10.25
CA LYS A 36 -1.83 -4.43 10.54
C LYS A 36 -0.46 -3.93 10.07
N ALA A 37 -0.41 -3.02 9.10
CA ALA A 37 0.85 -2.40 8.69
C ALA A 37 1.33 -1.36 9.72
N VAL A 38 0.41 -0.63 10.36
CA VAL A 38 0.76 0.50 11.24
C VAL A 38 0.67 0.19 12.75
N TRP A 39 0.01 -0.89 13.18
CA TRP A 39 -0.22 -1.13 14.62
C TRP A 39 1.08 -1.23 15.42
N LEU A 40 2.13 -1.82 14.83
CA LEU A 40 3.40 -2.03 15.53
C LEU A 40 4.06 -0.68 15.84
N ILE A 41 4.14 0.22 14.86
CA ILE A 41 4.76 1.53 15.06
C ILE A 41 3.91 2.39 16.00
N ILE A 42 2.57 2.33 15.90
CA ILE A 42 1.68 3.04 16.82
C ILE A 42 1.89 2.55 18.26
N THR A 43 1.91 1.23 18.46
CA THR A 43 2.12 0.61 19.77
C THR A 43 3.50 0.97 20.33
N TYR A 44 4.53 0.86 19.51
CA TYR A 44 5.89 1.24 19.88
C TYR A 44 5.97 2.70 20.34
N LEU A 45 5.44 3.63 19.55
CA LEU A 45 5.48 5.06 19.87
C LEU A 45 4.65 5.39 21.13
N PHE A 46 3.48 4.77 21.28
CA PHE A 46 2.66 4.91 22.48
C PHE A 46 3.43 4.47 23.74
N LEU A 47 3.99 3.26 23.72
CA LEU A 47 4.75 2.71 24.85
C LEU A 47 6.00 3.54 25.13
N PHE A 48 6.73 3.93 24.09
CA PHE A 48 7.92 4.76 24.22
C PHE A 48 7.60 6.11 24.87
N GLN A 49 6.53 6.77 24.42
CA GLN A 49 6.13 8.06 24.97
C GLN A 49 5.68 7.95 26.44
N THR A 50 4.88 6.94 26.79
CA THR A 50 4.35 6.80 28.15
C THR A 50 5.34 6.22 29.15
N ILE A 51 6.13 5.22 28.76
CA ILE A 51 7.01 4.46 29.67
C ILE A 51 8.42 5.04 29.67
N VAL A 52 8.99 5.29 28.48
CA VAL A 52 10.40 5.71 28.36
C VAL A 52 10.54 7.22 28.56
N LEU A 53 9.71 8.02 27.90
CA LEU A 53 9.75 9.48 28.05
C LEU A 53 8.96 9.98 29.26
N GLY A 54 8.00 9.20 29.77
CA GLY A 54 7.16 9.59 30.90
C GLY A 54 6.23 10.78 30.61
N VAL A 55 5.93 11.03 29.33
CA VAL A 55 5.11 12.17 28.89
C VAL A 55 3.69 11.70 28.59
N ALA A 56 2.69 12.45 29.08
CA ALA A 56 1.29 12.20 28.74
C ALA A 56 1.05 12.43 27.24
N ILE A 57 0.17 11.62 26.64
CA ILE A 57 -0.22 11.79 25.25
C ILE A 57 -1.22 12.94 25.18
N ALA A 58 -0.73 14.14 24.88
CA ALA A 58 -1.56 15.29 24.56
C ALA A 58 -2.34 15.04 23.26
N GLU A 59 -3.56 15.55 23.18
CA GLU A 59 -4.38 15.51 21.96
C GLU A 59 -4.62 14.10 21.39
N ALA A 60 -4.82 13.11 22.27
CA ALA A 60 -5.03 11.72 21.87
C ALA A 60 -6.17 11.52 20.84
N SER A 61 -7.23 12.34 20.90
CA SER A 61 -8.33 12.33 19.93
C SER A 61 -7.88 12.77 18.54
N VAL A 62 -7.07 13.82 18.45
CA VAL A 62 -6.51 14.33 17.19
C VAL A 62 -5.55 13.30 16.58
N ILE A 63 -4.69 12.70 17.41
CA ILE A 63 -3.77 11.64 16.98
C ILE A 63 -4.54 10.43 16.44
N ALA A 64 -5.59 9.99 17.16
CA ALA A 64 -6.44 8.89 16.71
C ALA A 64 -7.13 9.19 15.37
N GLY A 65 -7.64 10.42 15.20
CA GLY A 65 -8.19 10.89 13.92
C GLY A 65 -7.15 10.88 12.79
N GLY A 66 -5.93 11.35 13.07
CA GLY A 66 -4.81 11.31 12.13
C GLY A 66 -4.45 9.88 11.72
N ILE A 67 -4.38 8.94 12.66
CA ILE A 67 -4.15 7.52 12.38
C ILE A 67 -5.26 6.94 11.50
N ALA A 68 -6.53 7.26 11.78
CA ALA A 68 -7.64 6.81 10.95
C ALA A 68 -7.52 7.33 9.51
N LEU A 69 -7.17 8.60 9.33
CA LEU A 69 -6.92 9.18 8.00
C LEU A 69 -5.73 8.52 7.29
N VAL A 70 -4.66 8.20 8.02
CA VAL A 70 -3.51 7.46 7.46
C VAL A 70 -3.94 6.08 6.99
N VAL A 71 -4.70 5.32 7.78
CA VAL A 71 -5.19 3.98 7.39
C VAL A 71 -6.05 4.05 6.13
N VAL A 72 -6.99 5.01 6.06
CA VAL A 72 -7.83 5.21 4.88
C VAL A 72 -6.99 5.65 3.67
N GLY A 73 -6.08 6.59 3.85
CA GLY A 73 -5.19 7.08 2.81
C GLY A 73 -4.28 5.98 2.25
N LEU A 74 -3.66 5.19 3.13
CA LEU A 74 -2.86 4.02 2.75
C LEU A 74 -3.71 2.99 2.00
N THR A 75 -4.97 2.79 2.38
CA THR A 75 -5.85 1.84 1.69
C THR A 75 -6.06 2.26 0.24
N PHE A 76 -6.42 3.52 -0.01
CA PHE A 76 -6.57 4.03 -1.38
C PHE A 76 -5.24 4.07 -2.15
N PHE A 77 -4.15 4.44 -1.47
CA PHE A 77 -2.82 4.45 -2.07
C PHE A 77 -2.37 3.05 -2.51
N MET A 78 -2.53 2.04 -1.66
CA MET A 78 -2.16 0.66 -1.97
C MET A 78 -3.02 0.08 -3.09
N GLU A 79 -4.31 0.41 -3.13
CA GLU A 79 -5.19 0.02 -4.23
C GLU A 79 -4.70 0.64 -5.57
N GLY A 80 -4.36 1.93 -5.57
CA GLY A 80 -3.78 2.61 -6.73
C GLY A 80 -2.42 2.05 -7.14
N LEU A 81 -1.59 1.67 -6.18
CA LEU A 81 -0.28 1.05 -6.43
C LEU A 81 -0.45 -0.33 -7.06
N VAL A 82 -1.30 -1.20 -6.50
CA VAL A 82 -1.53 -2.57 -6.96
C VAL A 82 -2.18 -2.60 -8.35
N LEU A 83 -3.13 -1.72 -8.62
CA LEU A 83 -3.79 -1.67 -9.93
C LEU A 83 -2.99 -0.90 -11.00
N GLY A 84 -2.14 0.03 -10.58
CA GLY A 84 -1.40 0.93 -11.48
C GLY A 84 0.07 0.58 -11.64
N LEU A 85 0.86 0.78 -10.58
CA LEU A 85 2.32 0.74 -10.65
C LEU A 85 2.89 -0.69 -10.60
N MET A 86 2.30 -1.59 -9.81
CA MET A 86 2.78 -2.96 -9.66
C MET A 86 2.79 -3.74 -10.99
N PRO A 87 1.74 -3.70 -11.83
CA PRO A 87 1.75 -4.38 -13.13
C PRO A 87 2.82 -3.83 -14.06
N LEU A 88 3.09 -2.53 -14.03
CA LEU A 88 4.18 -1.93 -14.79
C LEU A 88 5.55 -2.49 -14.33
N GLY A 89 5.77 -2.55 -13.02
CA GLY A 89 6.98 -3.12 -12.43
C GLY A 89 7.17 -4.59 -12.80
N GLU A 90 6.12 -5.40 -12.75
CA GLU A 90 6.13 -6.82 -13.13
C GLU A 90 6.44 -7.02 -14.62
N ILE A 91 5.80 -6.24 -15.51
CA ILE A 91 6.05 -6.32 -16.95
C ILE A 91 7.52 -5.98 -17.25
N VAL A 92 8.05 -4.91 -16.66
CA VAL A 92 9.46 -4.53 -16.84
C VAL A 92 10.38 -5.61 -16.27
N GLY A 93 10.10 -6.10 -15.06
CA GLY A 93 10.88 -7.14 -14.41
C GLY A 93 10.95 -8.45 -15.20
N VAL A 94 9.87 -8.83 -15.90
CA VAL A 94 9.83 -10.04 -16.74
C VAL A 94 10.44 -9.79 -18.13
N LYS A 95 10.12 -8.66 -18.78
CA LYS A 95 10.50 -8.41 -20.18
C LYS A 95 11.93 -7.91 -20.35
N LEU A 96 12.48 -7.19 -19.39
CA LEU A 96 13.82 -6.61 -19.50
C LEU A 96 14.91 -7.69 -19.57
N PRO A 97 14.93 -8.73 -18.71
CA PRO A 97 15.95 -9.78 -18.78
C PRO A 97 15.85 -10.65 -20.03
N GLN A 98 14.66 -10.75 -20.63
CA GLN A 98 14.43 -11.52 -21.85
C GLN A 98 14.95 -10.83 -23.12
N LYS A 99 15.16 -9.50 -23.08
CA LYS A 99 15.45 -8.70 -24.28
C LYS A 99 16.82 -8.00 -24.25
N GLN A 100 17.44 -7.87 -23.08
CA GLN A 100 18.63 -7.04 -22.89
C GLN A 100 19.82 -7.85 -22.37
N SER A 101 21.03 -7.32 -22.58
CA SER A 101 22.26 -7.94 -22.09
C SER A 101 22.44 -7.73 -20.58
N LEU A 102 23.21 -8.62 -19.93
CA LEU A 102 23.47 -8.59 -18.49
C LEU A 102 23.97 -7.22 -17.97
N PRO A 103 24.90 -6.52 -18.63
CA PRO A 103 25.34 -5.20 -18.16
C PRO A 103 24.20 -4.16 -18.12
N VAL A 104 23.29 -4.19 -19.10
CA VAL A 104 22.13 -3.28 -19.15
C VAL A 104 21.16 -3.58 -18.01
N ILE A 105 20.93 -4.87 -17.73
CA ILE A 105 20.07 -5.31 -16.61
C ILE A 105 20.65 -4.83 -15.27
N LEU A 106 21.96 -5.02 -15.06
CA LEU A 106 22.64 -4.60 -13.83
C LEU A 106 22.58 -3.08 -13.65
N LEU A 107 22.85 -2.32 -14.71
CA LEU A 107 22.80 -0.86 -14.67
C LEU A 107 21.37 -0.38 -14.37
N PHE A 108 20.37 -0.96 -15.03
CA PHE A 108 18.97 -0.64 -14.78
C PHE A 108 18.57 -0.95 -13.33
N ALA A 109 18.91 -2.14 -12.82
CA ALA A 109 18.59 -2.54 -11.45
C ALA A 109 19.28 -1.63 -10.42
N LEU A 110 20.52 -1.21 -10.68
CA LEU A 110 21.25 -0.27 -9.84
C LEU A 110 20.53 1.08 -9.75
N PHE A 111 20.17 1.69 -10.90
CA PHE A 111 19.48 2.97 -10.91
C PHE A 111 18.07 2.88 -10.33
N LEU A 112 17.32 1.82 -10.66
CA LEU A 112 15.98 1.62 -10.11
C LEU A 112 16.02 1.44 -8.58
N GLY A 113 16.98 0.65 -8.07
CA GLY A 113 17.19 0.49 -6.64
C GLY A 113 17.58 1.81 -5.96
N PHE A 114 18.51 2.56 -6.56
CA PHE A 114 18.89 3.88 -6.05
C PHE A 114 17.70 4.86 -6.00
N LEU A 115 16.91 4.93 -7.08
CA LEU A 115 15.72 5.78 -7.12
C LEU A 115 14.65 5.34 -6.11
N ALA A 116 14.48 4.03 -5.89
CA ALA A 116 13.57 3.50 -4.88
C ALA A 116 13.99 3.91 -3.47
N THR A 117 15.29 3.86 -3.15
CA THR A 117 15.82 4.35 -1.86
C THR A 117 15.64 5.86 -1.71
N LEU A 118 15.80 6.65 -2.77
CA LEU A 118 15.54 8.09 -2.71
C LEU A 118 14.06 8.42 -2.50
N ALA A 119 13.15 7.58 -2.99
CA ALA A 119 11.72 7.71 -2.77
C ALA A 119 11.30 7.31 -1.33
N GLU A 120 12.16 6.63 -0.57
CA GLU A 120 11.88 6.22 0.79
C GLU A 120 11.95 7.42 1.76
N PRO A 121 10.83 7.83 2.39
CA PRO A 121 10.81 9.02 3.26
C PRO A 121 11.73 8.92 4.47
N ALA A 122 12.00 7.71 4.97
CA ALA A 122 12.85 7.47 6.13
C ALA A 122 14.28 7.96 5.92
N ILE A 123 14.84 7.82 4.70
CA ILE A 123 16.16 8.34 4.35
C ILE A 123 16.16 9.88 4.38
N GLY A 124 15.06 10.51 3.97
CA GLY A 124 14.86 11.95 4.06
C GLY A 124 14.90 12.45 5.51
N VAL A 125 14.20 11.76 6.42
CA VAL A 125 14.20 12.07 7.86
C VAL A 125 15.60 11.88 8.45
N LEU A 126 16.28 10.78 8.11
CA LEU A 126 17.64 10.51 8.60
C LEU A 126 18.63 11.58 8.13
N LYS A 127 18.56 11.99 6.87
CA LYS A 127 19.39 13.08 6.33
C LYS A 127 19.12 14.38 7.06
N ALA A 128 17.86 14.72 7.31
CA ALA A 128 17.50 15.93 8.05
C ALA A 128 18.05 15.91 9.49
N ALA A 129 17.91 14.79 10.20
CA ALA A 129 18.45 14.61 11.54
C ALA A 129 19.98 14.70 11.56
N GLY A 130 20.67 14.07 10.60
CA GLY A 130 22.13 14.10 10.49
C GLY A 130 22.73 15.48 10.18
N MET A 131 21.97 16.39 9.56
CA MET A 131 22.41 17.78 9.34
C MET A 131 22.22 18.67 10.58
N SER A 132 21.50 18.20 11.60
CA SER A 132 21.19 18.96 12.83
C SER A 132 22.17 18.72 13.98
N VAL A 133 23.18 17.88 13.76
CA VAL A 133 24.31 17.60 14.66
C VAL A 133 25.59 18.09 13.99
#